data_AF-A0A961ZEE4-F1
#
_entry.id   AF-A0A961ZEE4-F1
#
_cell.length_a   1.000
_cell.length_b   1.000
_cell.length_c   1.000
_cell.angle_alpha   90.00
_cell.angle_beta   90.00
_cell.angle_gamma   90.00
#
_symmetry.space_group_name_H-M   'P 1'
#
loop_
_entity.id
_entity.type
_entity.pdbx_description
1 polymer ?
#
loop_
_entity_poly.entity_id
_entity_poly.type
_entity_poly.pdbx_seq_one_letter_code
_entity_poly.pdbx_strand_id
1 'polypeptide(L)'
;MTEMLFGALSMAVLLVRIIKGPWMRNPQYLAAALVGAVALSLGLGALSPDLENDLIVGTLAGGVGAWIGIYLFDLTQAGDF
;
A
#
# COMPACT_ATOMS: atom_id res chain seq x y z
N MET A 1 14.83 -3.54 6.54
CA MET A 1 13.39 -3.27 6.85
C MET A 1 12.96 -1.81 6.65
N THR A 2 13.67 -0.82 7.21
CA THR A 2 13.26 0.60 7.14
C THR A 2 13.16 1.15 5.73
N GLU A 3 14.11 0.81 4.84
CA GLU A 3 14.11 1.27 3.44
C GLU A 3 12.92 0.70 2.66
N MET A 4 12.62 -0.58 2.87
CA MET A 4 11.48 -1.27 2.24
C MET A 4 10.15 -0.62 2.63
N LEU A 5 9.93 -0.33 3.92
CA LEU A 5 8.73 0.35 4.40
C LEU A 5 8.65 1.80 3.88
N PHE A 6 9.78 2.50 3.83
CA PHE A 6 9.80 3.87 3.32
C PHE A 6 9.41 3.95 1.85
N GLY A 7 9.95 3.04 1.02
CA GLY A 7 9.55 2.89 -0.38
C GLY A 7 8.08 2.51 -0.51
N ALA A 8 7.62 1.57 0.31
CA ALA A 8 6.25 1.09 0.28
C ALA A 8 5.22 2.18 0.61
N LEU A 9 5.47 2.95 1.68
CA LEU A 9 4.61 4.04 2.12
C LEU A 9 4.61 5.19 1.11
N SER A 10 5.79 5.57 0.60
CA SER A 10 5.89 6.62 -0.42
C SER A 10 5.12 6.26 -1.68
N MET A 11 5.21 5.00 -2.11
CA MET A 11 4.46 4.50 -3.25
C MET A 11 2.96 4.44 -2.98
N ALA A 12 2.53 3.98 -1.80
CA ALA A 12 1.12 3.92 -1.44
C ALA A 12 0.45 5.30 -1.49
N VAL A 13 1.13 6.29 -0.93
CA VAL A 13 0.72 7.70 -0.94
C VAL A 13 0.59 8.20 -2.39
N LEU A 14 1.62 7.99 -3.21
CA LEU A 14 1.61 8.37 -4.63
C LEU A 14 0.50 7.66 -5.43
N LEU A 15 0.30 6.38 -5.20
CA LEU A 15 -0.68 5.54 -5.89
C LEU A 15 -2.11 6.01 -5.63
N VAL A 16 -2.45 6.36 -4.39
CA VAL A 16 -3.79 6.92 -4.07
C VAL A 16 -3.99 8.25 -4.80
N ARG A 17 -2.94 9.07 -4.93
CA ARG A 17 -3.02 10.35 -5.65
C ARG A 17 -3.32 10.15 -7.13
N ILE A 18 -2.74 9.11 -7.73
CA ILE A 18 -2.94 8.76 -9.13
C ILE A 18 -4.34 8.18 -9.35
N ILE A 19 -4.80 7.27 -8.50
CA ILE A 19 -6.04 6.50 -8.73
C ILE A 19 -7.29 7.26 -8.25
N LYS A 20 -7.26 7.83 -7.04
CA LYS A 20 -8.45 8.41 -6.38
C LYS A 20 -8.37 9.94 -6.25
N GLY A 21 -7.26 10.56 -6.65
CA GLY A 21 -7.07 12.01 -6.62
C GLY A 21 -6.57 12.56 -5.28
N PRO A 22 -6.84 13.84 -4.94
CA PRO A 22 -6.29 14.48 -3.74
C PRO A 22 -6.68 13.76 -2.45
N TRP A 23 -5.68 13.39 -1.62
CA TRP A 23 -5.93 12.65 -0.38
C TRP A 23 -6.86 13.36 0.60
N MET A 24 -6.82 14.71 0.64
CA MET A 24 -7.69 15.49 1.53
C MET A 24 -9.19 15.30 1.23
N ARG A 25 -9.54 14.88 0.02
CA ARG A 25 -10.94 14.64 -0.37
C ARG A 25 -11.39 13.22 -0.03
N ASN A 26 -10.44 12.28 0.13
CA ASN A 26 -10.68 10.85 0.20
C ASN A 26 -9.69 10.17 1.19
N PRO A 27 -9.66 10.59 2.47
CA PRO A 27 -8.67 10.11 3.44
C PRO A 27 -8.80 8.60 3.73
N GLN A 28 -10.01 8.05 3.64
CA GLN A 28 -10.27 6.63 3.84
C GLN A 28 -9.52 5.73 2.84
N TYR A 29 -9.39 6.16 1.58
CA TYR A 29 -8.64 5.40 0.57
C TYR A 29 -7.13 5.43 0.82
N LEU A 30 -6.63 6.54 1.38
CA LEU A 30 -5.24 6.63 1.80
C LEU A 30 -4.95 5.65 2.94
N ALA A 31 -5.83 5.60 3.95
CA ALA A 31 -5.68 4.66 5.05
C ALA A 31 -5.69 3.21 4.56
N ALA A 32 -6.63 2.84 3.70
CA ALA A 32 -6.71 1.49 3.12
C ALA A 32 -5.45 1.11 2.32
N ALA A 33 -4.93 2.04 1.52
CA ALA A 33 -3.70 1.86 0.76
C ALA A 33 -2.48 1.66 1.67
N LEU A 34 -2.34 2.47 2.72
CA LEU A 34 -1.22 2.36 3.66
C LEU A 34 -1.26 1.03 4.42
N VAL A 35 -2.43 0.60 4.86
CA VAL A 35 -2.61 -0.70 5.53
C VAL A 35 -2.23 -1.84 4.59
N GLY A 36 -2.70 -1.82 3.35
CA GLY A 36 -2.36 -2.85 2.36
C GLY A 36 -0.87 -2.88 2.02
N ALA A 37 -0.24 -1.72 1.86
CA ALA A 37 1.20 -1.59 1.60
C ALA A 37 2.05 -2.13 2.75
N VAL A 38 1.69 -1.80 4.00
CA VAL A 38 2.38 -2.30 5.20
C VAL A 38 2.18 -3.79 5.36
N ALA A 39 0.94 -4.29 5.23
CA ALA A 39 0.64 -5.70 5.37
C ALA A 39 1.40 -6.57 4.35
N LEU A 40 1.46 -6.13 3.09
CA LEU A 40 2.21 -6.84 2.05
C LEU A 40 3.72 -6.79 2.32
N SER A 41 4.24 -5.63 2.72
CA SER A 41 5.66 -5.46 3.05
C SER A 41 6.08 -6.35 4.22
N LEU A 42 5.27 -6.42 5.28
CA LEU A 42 5.53 -7.30 6.41
C LEU A 42 5.46 -8.78 6.02
N GLY A 43 4.51 -9.16 5.16
CA GLY A 43 4.42 -10.52 4.62
C GLY A 43 5.64 -10.92 3.79
N LEU A 44 6.14 -10.02 2.95
CA LEU A 44 7.35 -10.23 2.15
C LEU A 44 8.61 -10.33 3.01
N GLY A 45 8.75 -9.49 4.04
CA GLY A 45 9.85 -9.60 4.99
C GLY A 45 9.83 -10.93 5.75
N ALA A 46 8.64 -11.42 6.12
CA ALA A 46 8.48 -12.71 6.80
C ALA A 46 8.82 -13.92 5.92
N LEU A 47 8.50 -13.87 4.63
CA LEU A 47 8.77 -14.97 3.69
C LEU A 47 10.20 -14.95 3.15
N SER A 48 10.77 -13.76 2.97
CA SER A 48 12.07 -13.54 2.35
C SER A 48 12.80 -12.39 3.03
N PRO A 49 13.48 -12.64 4.18
CA PRO A 49 14.17 -11.61 4.94
C PRO A 49 15.32 -10.96 4.16
N ASP A 50 15.82 -11.64 3.13
CA ASP A 50 16.88 -11.13 2.25
C ASP A 50 16.44 -9.91 1.42
N LEU A 51 15.14 -9.74 1.20
CA LEU A 51 14.58 -8.63 0.43
C LEU A 51 14.31 -7.36 1.27
N GLU A 52 14.54 -7.41 2.59
CA GLU A 52 14.16 -6.33 3.51
C GLU A 52 14.95 -5.03 3.33
N ASN A 53 16.10 -5.09 2.66
CA ASN A 53 16.97 -3.93 2.43
C ASN A 53 16.88 -3.41 0.99
N ASP A 54 15.95 -3.93 0.18
CA ASP A 54 15.77 -3.46 -1.18
C ASP A 54 14.60 -2.45 -1.27
N LEU A 55 14.95 -1.19 -1.48
CA LEU A 55 14.01 -0.09 -1.69
C LEU A 55 13.11 -0.33 -2.92
N ILE A 56 13.62 -0.99 -3.96
CA ILE A 56 12.85 -1.28 -5.19
C ILE A 56 11.77 -2.30 -4.88
N VAL A 57 12.13 -3.37 -4.18
CA VAL A 57 11.17 -4.39 -3.74
C VAL A 57 10.12 -3.77 -2.82
N GLY A 58 10.54 -2.91 -1.88
CA GLY A 58 9.61 -2.17 -1.02
C GLY A 58 8.66 -1.26 -1.79
N THR A 59 9.15 -0.57 -2.80
CA THR A 59 8.33 0.31 -3.65
C THR A 59 7.29 -0.49 -4.44
N LEU A 60 7.70 -1.62 -5.06
CA LEU A 60 6.79 -2.49 -5.81
C LEU A 60 5.76 -3.16 -4.88
N ALA A 61 6.23 -3.69 -3.74
CA ALA A 61 5.39 -4.30 -2.73
C ALA A 61 4.37 -3.29 -2.17
N GLY A 62 4.80 -2.07 -1.86
CA GLY A 62 3.88 -1.04 -1.40
C GLY A 62 2.90 -0.59 -2.47
N GLY A 63 3.31 -0.53 -3.74
CA GLY A 63 2.41 -0.23 -4.85
C GLY A 63 1.31 -1.27 -5.01
N VAL A 64 1.68 -2.56 -5.03
CA VAL A 64 0.74 -3.68 -5.13
C VAL A 64 -0.14 -3.78 -3.89
N GLY A 65 0.46 -3.68 -2.70
CA GLY A 65 -0.26 -3.72 -1.42
C GLY A 65 -1.24 -2.57 -1.29
N ALA A 66 -0.84 -1.35 -1.69
CA ALA A 66 -1.73 -0.20 -1.72
C ALA A 66 -2.89 -0.37 -2.69
N TRP A 67 -2.64 -0.91 -3.88
CA TRP A 67 -3.69 -1.19 -4.85
C TRP A 67 -4.70 -2.22 -4.33
N ILE A 68 -4.22 -3.32 -3.74
CA ILE A 68 -5.07 -4.33 -3.10
C ILE A 68 -5.87 -3.71 -1.94
N GLY A 69 -5.24 -2.88 -1.10
CA GLY A 69 -5.91 -2.20 0.00
C GLY A 69 -7.06 -1.31 -0.47
N ILE A 70 -6.83 -0.52 -1.53
CA ILE A 70 -7.89 0.28 -2.17
C ILE A 70 -8.99 -0.61 -2.74
N TYR A 71 -8.63 -1.68 -3.44
CA TYR A 71 -9.58 -2.58 -4.08
C TYR A 71 -10.48 -3.30 -3.07
N LEU A 72 -9.89 -3.82 -1.98
CA LEU A 72 -10.66 -4.42 -0.89
C LEU A 72 -11.59 -3.41 -0.23
N PHE A 73 -11.13 -2.16 -0.06
CA PHE A 73 -11.97 -1.10 0.48
C PHE A 73 -13.13 -0.76 -0.47
N ASP A 74 -12.89 -0.66 -1.77
CA ASP A 74 -13.94 -0.48 -2.78
C ASP A 74 -14.98 -1.63 -2.72
N LEU A 75 -14.53 -2.88 -2.56
CA LEU A 75 -15.43 -4.03 -2.41
C LEU A 75 -16.29 -3.93 -1.14
N THR A 76 -15.71 -3.49 -0.01
CA THR A 76 -16.49 -3.31 1.23
C THR A 76 -17.55 -2.23 1.09
N GLN A 77 -17.27 -1.15 0.36
CA GLN A 77 -18.22 -0.06 0.12
C GLN A 77 -19.27 -0.43 -0.94
N ALA A 78 -18.93 -1.33 -1.88
CA ALA A 78 -19.85 -1.82 -2.90
C ALA A 78 -20.84 -2.89 -2.38
N GLY A 79 -20.59 -3.45 -1.19
CA GLY A 79 -21.46 -4.45 -0.55
C GLY A 79 -22.64 -3.86 0.23
N ASP A 80 -22.70 -2.54 0.41
CA ASP A 80 -23.73 -1.84 1.19
C ASP A 80 -24.99 -1.46 0.35
N PHE A 81 -25.48 -2.35 -0.51
CA PHE A 81 -26.76 -2.21 -1.26
C PHE A 81 -27.87 -3.08 -0.67
#